data_AF-A0A6N6VP42-F1
#
_entry.id   AF-A0A6N6VP42-F1
#
_cell.length_a   1.000
_cell.length_b   1.000
_cell.length_c   1.000
_cell.angle_alpha   90.00
_cell.angle_beta   90.00
_cell.angle_gamma   90.00
#
_symmetry.space_group_name_H-M   'P 1'
#
loop_
_entity.id
_entity.type
_entity.pdbx_description
1 polymer ?
#
loop_
_entity_poly.entity_id
_entity_poly.type
_entity_poly.pdbx_seq_one_letter_code
_entity_poly.pdbx_strand_id
1 'polypeptide(L)'
;MEKELPFAKAQSSEQMLMQLLFHFSILMEYQLIDLQSNVRAFVEAMSEAIQKMDNLVVEEGQSAQEIYESLFSKAGSEATALNQRANFRADDIFAEASGQDKNDTNKTNDSNKTNAANSTNAAGSANASNAFDQIWSEISKRIESVSRLEERLRPQVYTMIQSLNFEDIQTQRIEHALTAQRKLNEGMIKFLKKGIQNCDLKEVLEFSVNLVKETKASYTMSDERRVFEQVFYEDIKK
;
A
#
# COMPACT_ATOMS: atom_id res chain seq x y z
N MET A 1 -10.35 -37.41 -24.27
CA MET A 1 -9.21 -38.16 -24.83
C MET A 1 -8.01 -37.81 -23.97
N GLU A 2 -7.48 -38.77 -23.20
CA GLU A 2 -6.20 -38.58 -22.51
C GLU A 2 -5.12 -38.44 -23.58
N LYS A 3 -4.47 -37.28 -23.66
CA LYS A 3 -3.38 -37.04 -24.60
C LYS A 3 -2.20 -37.93 -24.17
N GLU A 4 -1.60 -38.64 -25.12
CA GLU A 4 -0.44 -39.50 -24.86
C GLU A 4 0.76 -38.65 -24.42
N LEU A 5 1.50 -39.13 -23.41
CA LEU A 5 2.74 -38.48 -22.97
C LEU A 5 3.83 -38.66 -24.04
N PRO A 6 4.72 -37.66 -24.22
CA PRO A 6 5.74 -37.68 -25.27
C PRO A 6 6.73 -38.85 -25.14
N PHE A 7 6.83 -39.42 -23.94
CA PHE A 7 7.69 -40.56 -23.62
C PHE A 7 6.97 -41.91 -23.55
N ALA A 8 5.65 -41.96 -23.79
CA ALA A 8 4.89 -43.22 -23.78
C ALA A 8 5.30 -44.18 -24.92
N LYS A 9 5.99 -43.67 -25.95
CA LYS A 9 6.47 -44.44 -27.12
C LYS A 9 7.96 -44.82 -27.04
N ALA A 10 8.63 -44.53 -25.93
CA ALA A 10 10.06 -44.84 -25.76
C ALA A 10 10.31 -46.35 -25.78
N GLN A 11 11.37 -46.78 -26.46
CA GLN A 11 11.70 -48.20 -26.64
C GLN A 11 12.69 -48.73 -25.58
N SER A 12 13.35 -47.83 -24.85
CA SER A 12 14.30 -48.18 -23.80
C SER A 12 14.15 -47.29 -22.57
N SER A 13 14.53 -47.83 -21.41
CA SER A 13 14.50 -47.10 -20.13
C SER A 13 15.35 -45.82 -20.18
N GLU A 14 16.48 -45.86 -20.88
CA GLU A 14 17.37 -44.71 -21.07
C GLU A 14 16.74 -43.63 -21.94
N GLN A 15 16.16 -44.01 -23.09
CA GLN A 15 15.45 -43.07 -23.97
C GLN A 15 14.28 -42.40 -23.24
N MET A 16 13.60 -43.18 -22.41
CA MET A 16 12.48 -42.70 -21.61
C MET A 16 12.92 -41.69 -20.54
N LEU A 17 13.97 -42.00 -19.78
CA LEU A 17 14.54 -41.08 -18.79
C LEU A 17 15.06 -39.79 -19.44
N MET A 18 15.73 -39.90 -20.58
CA MET A 18 16.19 -38.73 -21.35
C MET A 18 15.02 -37.83 -21.77
N GLN A 19 13.94 -38.41 -22.30
CA GLN A 19 12.76 -37.63 -22.66
C GLN A 19 12.05 -37.03 -21.44
N LEU A 20 11.94 -37.77 -20.33
CA LEU A 20 11.39 -37.22 -19.09
C LEU A 20 12.20 -36.00 -18.63
N LEU A 21 13.52 -36.13 -18.55
CA LEU A 21 14.43 -35.07 -18.11
C LEU A 21 14.41 -33.86 -19.06
N PHE A 22 14.29 -34.10 -20.36
CA PHE A 22 14.17 -33.02 -21.36
C PHE A 22 12.92 -32.17 -21.11
N HIS A 23 11.74 -32.81 -21.02
CA HIS A 23 10.48 -32.09 -20.80
C HIS A 23 10.44 -31.44 -19.42
N PHE A 24 10.97 -32.10 -18.37
CA PHE A 24 11.09 -31.49 -17.05
C PHE A 24 12.05 -30.29 -17.03
N SER A 25 13.16 -30.35 -17.76
CA SER A 25 14.09 -29.21 -17.89
C SER A 25 13.39 -28.02 -18.53
N ILE A 26 12.64 -28.23 -19.62
CA ILE A 26 11.85 -27.18 -20.27
C ILE A 26 10.82 -26.61 -19.30
N LEU A 27 10.06 -27.46 -18.60
CA LEU A 27 9.07 -27.02 -17.62
C LEU A 27 9.72 -26.14 -16.55
N MET A 28 10.84 -26.58 -15.97
CA MET A 28 11.54 -25.83 -14.92
C MET A 28 12.11 -24.51 -15.43
N GLU A 29 12.63 -24.48 -16.66
CA GLU A 29 13.11 -23.25 -17.29
C GLU A 29 11.98 -22.22 -17.46
N TYR A 30 10.82 -22.65 -17.96
CA TYR A 30 9.65 -21.78 -18.05
C TYR A 30 9.21 -21.26 -16.69
N GLN A 31 9.15 -22.12 -15.67
CA GLN A 31 8.76 -21.70 -14.32
C GLN A 31 9.76 -20.67 -13.75
N LEU A 32 11.07 -20.87 -13.96
CA LEU A 32 12.11 -19.94 -13.48
C LEU A 32 12.05 -18.58 -14.20
N ILE A 33 11.89 -18.59 -15.53
CA ILE A 33 11.78 -17.34 -16.32
C ILE A 33 10.55 -16.56 -15.89
N ASP A 34 9.42 -17.24 -15.77
CA ASP A 34 8.17 -16.60 -15.39
C ASP A 34 8.23 -16.06 -13.96
N LEU A 35 8.77 -16.84 -13.00
CA LEU A 35 9.05 -16.37 -11.63
C LEU A 35 9.94 -15.12 -11.63
N GLN A 36 11.03 -15.12 -12.39
CA GLN A 36 11.96 -14.00 -12.45
C GLN A 36 11.30 -12.73 -13.00
N SER A 37 10.52 -12.86 -14.08
CA SER A 37 9.78 -11.74 -14.68
C SER A 37 8.76 -11.17 -13.71
N ASN A 38 7.99 -12.05 -13.07
CA ASN A 38 6.93 -11.72 -12.14
C ASN A 38 7.46 -11.03 -10.87
N VAL A 39 8.52 -11.57 -10.26
CA VAL A 39 9.17 -10.96 -9.09
C VAL A 39 9.73 -9.58 -9.42
N ARG A 40 10.34 -9.39 -10.59
CA ARG A 40 10.83 -8.07 -11.02
C ARG A 40 9.69 -7.06 -11.13
N ALA A 41 8.61 -7.42 -11.82
CA ALA A 41 7.45 -6.54 -11.99
C ALA A 41 6.82 -6.15 -10.63
N PHE A 42 6.77 -7.09 -9.69
CA PHE A 42 6.30 -6.83 -8.33
C PHE A 42 7.20 -5.85 -7.57
N VAL A 43 8.52 -6.06 -7.59
CA VAL A 43 9.48 -5.15 -6.93
C VAL A 43 9.39 -3.74 -7.52
N GLU A 44 9.27 -3.63 -8.84
CA GLU A 44 9.11 -2.34 -9.53
C GLU A 44 7.81 -1.64 -9.09
N ALA A 45 6.68 -2.35 -9.07
CA ALA A 45 5.40 -1.79 -8.65
C ALA A 45 5.40 -1.35 -7.17
N MET A 46 6.01 -2.14 -6.28
CA MET A 46 6.18 -1.76 -4.86
C MET A 46 7.08 -0.54 -4.70
N SER A 47 8.22 -0.51 -5.40
CA SER A 47 9.14 0.62 -5.36
C SER A 47 8.47 1.92 -5.82
N GLU A 48 7.70 1.86 -6.92
CA GLU A 48 6.95 3.00 -7.43
C GLU A 48 5.86 3.47 -6.45
N ALA A 49 5.13 2.53 -5.83
CA ALA A 49 4.10 2.86 -4.84
C ALA A 49 4.71 3.51 -3.58
N ILE A 50 5.82 2.98 -3.07
CA ILE A 50 6.54 3.55 -1.92
C ILE A 50 7.06 4.95 -2.27
N GLN A 51 7.67 5.12 -3.43
CA GLN A 51 8.18 6.43 -3.85
C GLN A 51 7.07 7.47 -4.00
N LYS A 52 5.90 7.08 -4.54
CA LYS A 52 4.73 7.95 -4.61
C LYS A 52 4.19 8.31 -3.23
N MET A 53 4.13 7.36 -2.30
CA MET A 53 3.73 7.64 -0.92
C MET A 53 4.70 8.61 -0.24
N ASP A 54 6.00 8.38 -0.37
CA ASP A 54 7.03 9.22 0.24
C ASP A 54 6.93 10.67 -0.28
N ASN A 55 6.81 10.84 -1.59
CA ASN A 55 6.59 12.14 -2.20
C ASN A 55 5.32 12.83 -1.68
N LEU A 56 4.21 12.09 -1.55
CA LEU A 56 2.95 12.62 -1.01
C LEU A 56 3.08 13.09 0.44
N VAL A 57 3.78 12.30 1.28
CA VAL A 57 4.00 12.63 2.69
C VAL A 57 4.91 13.85 2.82
N VAL A 58 5.96 13.95 1.99
CA VAL A 58 6.87 15.10 1.97
C VAL A 58 6.15 16.37 1.50
N GLU A 59 5.36 16.31 0.42
CA GLU A 59 4.55 17.43 -0.06
C GLU A 59 3.60 17.96 1.04
N GLU A 60 2.84 17.07 1.68
CA GLU A 60 1.93 17.48 2.75
C GLU A 60 2.67 17.95 4.00
N GLY A 61 3.85 17.39 4.30
CA GLY A 61 4.72 17.86 5.38
C GLY A 61 5.20 19.29 5.15
N GLN A 62 5.62 19.62 3.92
CA GLN A 62 6.03 20.97 3.53
C GLN A 62 4.84 21.94 3.56
N SER A 63 3.70 21.56 2.99
CA SER A 63 2.46 22.35 3.04
C SER A 63 2.03 22.64 4.50
N ALA A 64 2.09 21.63 5.37
CA ALA A 64 1.79 21.78 6.79
C ALA A 64 2.78 22.72 7.50
N GLN A 65 4.07 22.69 7.14
CA GLN A 65 5.08 23.59 7.68
C GLN A 65 4.86 25.03 7.21
N GLU A 66 4.60 25.25 5.92
CA GLU A 66 4.32 26.58 5.36
C GLU A 66 3.10 27.24 6.04
N ILE A 67 2.07 26.44 6.32
CA ILE A 67 0.88 26.92 7.04
C ILE A 67 1.17 27.16 8.52
N TYR A 68 1.98 26.32 9.17
CA TYR A 68 2.40 26.59 10.55
C TYR A 68 3.21 27.90 10.64
N GLU A 69 4.14 28.09 9.71
CA GLU A 69 4.90 29.34 9.59
C GLU A 69 3.97 30.51 9.28
N SER A 70 2.96 30.37 8.43
CA SER A 70 2.00 31.44 8.16
C SER A 70 1.14 31.79 9.38
N LEU A 71 0.68 30.78 10.14
CA LEU A 71 -0.16 30.96 11.31
C LEU A 71 0.59 31.44 12.55
N PHE A 72 1.87 31.13 12.72
CA PHE A 72 2.59 31.42 13.97
C PHE A 72 3.81 32.32 13.80
N SER A 73 4.49 32.31 12.65
CA SER A 73 5.60 33.26 12.40
C SER A 73 5.10 34.65 12.00
N LYS A 74 3.94 34.73 11.31
CA LYS A 74 3.33 36.01 10.91
C LYS A 74 2.25 36.53 11.86
N ALA A 75 1.70 35.70 12.75
CA ALA A 75 0.67 36.12 13.71
C ALA A 75 1.22 36.80 14.97
N GLY A 76 2.52 37.09 15.05
CA GLY A 76 3.13 37.74 16.23
C GLY A 76 2.51 39.10 16.59
N SER A 77 1.93 39.83 15.65
CA SER A 77 1.18 41.06 15.96
C SER A 77 -0.27 40.78 16.35
N GLU A 78 -0.91 39.80 15.70
CA GLU A 78 -2.34 39.53 15.81
C GLU A 78 -2.70 38.68 17.04
N ALA A 79 -1.91 37.66 17.37
CA ALA A 79 -2.08 36.86 18.57
C ALA A 79 -1.84 37.68 19.85
N THR A 80 -0.87 38.60 19.80
CA THR A 80 -0.58 39.54 20.90
C THR A 80 -1.70 40.56 21.06
N ALA A 81 -2.26 41.05 19.95
CA ALA A 81 -3.44 41.93 19.96
C ALA A 81 -4.70 41.21 20.47
N LEU A 82 -4.90 39.94 20.13
CA LEU A 82 -6.01 39.12 20.60
C LEU A 82 -5.92 38.88 22.12
N ASN A 83 -4.72 38.56 22.62
CA ASN A 83 -4.50 38.32 24.05
C ASN A 83 -4.67 39.60 24.88
N GLN A 84 -4.18 40.75 24.38
CA GLN A 84 -4.43 42.05 25.00
C GLN A 84 -5.93 42.38 25.03
N ARG A 85 -6.66 42.13 23.94
CA ARG A 85 -8.09 42.41 23.86
C ARG A 85 -8.94 41.48 24.72
N ALA A 86 -8.55 40.21 24.87
CA ALA A 86 -9.19 39.28 25.79
C ALA A 86 -9.03 39.73 27.24
N ASN A 87 -7.84 40.23 27.62
CA ASN A 87 -7.60 40.82 28.93
C ASN A 87 -8.42 42.10 29.14
N PHE A 88 -8.48 43.02 28.18
CA PHE A 88 -9.32 44.22 28.28
C PHE A 88 -10.80 43.88 28.44
N ARG A 89 -11.30 42.88 27.70
CA ARG A 89 -12.69 42.47 27.81
C ARG A 89 -12.99 41.76 29.15
N ALA A 90 -12.04 41.00 29.67
CA ALA A 90 -12.14 40.44 31.01
C ALA A 90 -12.19 41.56 32.06
N ASP A 91 -11.31 42.56 31.94
CA ASP A 91 -11.27 43.71 32.84
C ASP A 91 -12.56 44.55 32.78
N ASP A 92 -13.13 44.77 31.59
CA ASP A 92 -14.43 45.46 31.43
C ASP A 92 -15.57 44.67 32.09
N ILE A 93 -15.59 43.33 31.94
CA ILE A 93 -16.58 42.47 32.60
C ILE A 93 -16.42 42.51 34.13
N PHE A 94 -15.18 42.53 34.64
CA PHE A 94 -14.93 42.68 36.08
C PHE A 94 -15.27 44.11 36.58
N ALA A 95 -15.06 45.14 35.78
CA ALA A 95 -15.46 46.51 36.09
C ALA A 95 -16.98 46.69 36.08
N GLU A 96 -17.68 46.04 35.15
CA GLU A 96 -19.15 46.04 35.07
C GLU A 96 -19.78 45.24 36.22
N ALA A 97 -19.21 44.08 36.56
CA ALA A 97 -19.62 43.29 37.73
C ALA A 97 -19.36 44.01 39.06
N SER A 98 -18.23 44.74 39.19
CA SER A 98 -17.92 45.53 40.39
C SER A 98 -18.69 46.86 40.47
N GLY A 99 -19.24 47.34 39.35
CA GLY A 99 -20.16 48.48 39.29
C GLY A 99 -21.61 48.13 39.67
N GLN A 100 -22.03 46.88 39.49
CA GLN A 100 -23.36 46.41 39.87
C GLN A 100 -23.57 46.28 41.39
N ASP A 101 -22.51 46.14 42.18
CA ASP A 101 -22.60 46.11 43.65
C ASP A 101 -22.78 47.51 44.30
N LYS A 102 -22.76 48.60 43.52
CA LYS A 102 -22.85 49.97 44.06
C LYS A 102 -24.16 50.71 43.75
N ASN A 103 -25.13 50.07 43.11
CA ASN A 103 -26.36 50.74 42.67
C ASN A 103 -27.63 50.18 43.31
N ASP A 104 -27.63 50.10 44.65
CA ASP A 104 -28.88 49.95 45.40
C ASP A 104 -28.90 50.77 46.70
N THR A 105 -28.55 52.07 46.63
CA THR A 105 -29.13 53.06 47.56
C THR A 105 -28.98 54.52 47.10
N ASN A 106 -30.14 55.16 46.91
CA ASN A 106 -30.46 56.59 46.99
C ASN A 106 -30.29 57.55 45.79
N LYS A 107 -31.47 58.02 45.34
CA LYS A 107 -31.81 59.33 44.72
C LYS A 107 -30.97 60.49 45.30
N THR A 108 -30.62 61.58 44.62
CA THR A 108 -31.50 62.66 44.08
C THR A 108 -30.61 63.80 43.50
N ASN A 109 -31.06 64.51 42.44
CA ASN A 109 -30.75 65.87 41.93
C ASN A 109 -29.26 66.36 41.89
N ASP A 110 -28.73 67.02 40.86
CA ASP A 110 -29.17 68.25 40.19
C ASP A 110 -28.30 68.54 38.93
N SER A 111 -28.70 69.57 38.20
CA SER A 111 -28.43 69.95 36.81
C SER A 111 -26.99 70.40 36.45
N ASN A 112 -26.70 70.35 35.13
CA ASN A 112 -25.68 71.10 34.35
C ASN A 112 -24.18 70.72 34.49
N LYS A 113 -23.61 70.12 33.43
CA LYS A 113 -22.74 70.77 32.41
C LYS A 113 -21.99 69.73 31.57
N THR A 114 -22.23 69.77 30.26
CA THR A 114 -21.21 69.71 29.18
C THR A 114 -19.99 68.79 29.37
N ASN A 115 -19.86 67.75 28.54
CA ASN A 115 -19.24 67.93 27.22
C ASN A 115 -19.25 66.65 26.38
N ALA A 116 -19.58 66.85 25.12
CA ALA A 116 -19.28 65.95 24.03
C ALA A 116 -17.81 65.56 24.04
N ALA A 117 -17.52 64.27 24.05
CA ALA A 117 -16.24 63.74 23.61
C ALA A 117 -16.42 62.31 23.11
N ASN A 118 -16.33 62.19 21.78
CA ASN A 118 -15.95 61.00 21.03
C ASN A 118 -16.87 59.76 21.08
N SER A 119 -17.99 59.90 20.38
CA SER A 119 -18.46 58.86 19.45
C SER A 119 -17.47 58.71 18.29
N THR A 120 -16.28 58.16 18.54
CA THR A 120 -15.35 57.69 17.51
C THR A 120 -14.58 56.51 18.09
N ASN A 121 -15.18 55.32 18.05
CA ASN A 121 -14.46 54.04 17.95
C ASN A 121 -15.39 52.88 17.54
N ALA A 122 -16.43 53.18 16.74
CA ALA A 122 -17.21 52.18 16.02
C ALA A 122 -16.46 51.57 14.81
N ALA A 123 -15.12 51.62 14.80
CA ALA A 123 -14.26 51.03 13.77
C ALA A 123 -13.45 49.82 14.29
N GLY A 124 -13.59 49.45 15.56
CA GLY A 124 -12.80 48.37 16.18
C GLY A 124 -13.46 46.99 16.20
N SER A 125 -14.72 46.86 15.79
CA SER A 125 -15.47 45.59 15.91
C SER A 125 -15.44 44.71 14.65
N ALA A 126 -15.15 45.28 13.48
CA ALA A 126 -15.15 44.52 12.22
C ALA A 126 -13.85 43.73 11.98
N ASN A 127 -12.73 44.16 12.56
CA ASN A 127 -11.43 43.51 12.33
C ASN A 127 -11.15 42.32 13.24
N ALA A 128 -11.93 42.12 14.32
CA ALA A 128 -11.69 41.05 15.29
C ALA A 128 -12.37 39.71 14.92
N SER A 129 -13.48 39.71 14.17
CA SER A 129 -14.04 38.44 13.66
C SER A 129 -13.15 37.87 12.56
N ASN A 130 -12.55 38.74 11.74
CA ASN A 130 -11.69 38.34 10.62
C ASN A 130 -10.48 37.49 11.02
N ALA A 131 -9.83 37.74 12.16
CA ALA A 131 -8.63 36.99 12.55
C ALA A 131 -8.96 35.55 13.00
N PHE A 132 -10.02 35.38 13.79
CA PHE A 132 -10.48 34.04 14.20
C PHE A 132 -11.07 33.27 13.00
N ASP A 133 -11.84 33.94 12.15
CA ASP A 133 -12.38 33.38 10.91
C ASP A 133 -11.26 32.98 9.94
N GLN A 134 -10.16 33.73 9.87
CA GLN A 134 -8.97 33.40 9.08
C GLN A 134 -8.23 32.18 9.64
N ILE A 135 -7.94 32.14 10.95
CA ILE A 135 -7.30 30.98 11.59
C ILE A 135 -8.17 29.73 11.42
N TRP A 136 -9.48 29.86 11.64
CA TRP A 136 -10.43 28.77 11.48
C TRP A 136 -10.56 28.29 10.03
N SER A 137 -10.55 29.21 9.06
CA SER A 137 -10.46 28.91 7.63
C SER A 137 -9.20 28.12 7.30
N GLU A 138 -8.03 28.53 7.80
CA GLU A 138 -6.76 27.85 7.53
C GLU A 138 -6.67 26.47 8.20
N ILE A 139 -7.22 26.32 9.42
CA ILE A 139 -7.37 25.02 10.09
C ILE A 139 -8.31 24.09 9.31
N SER A 140 -9.43 24.63 8.82
CA SER A 140 -10.41 23.86 8.03
C SER A 140 -9.80 23.36 6.72
N LYS A 141 -9.03 24.20 6.02
CA LYS A 141 -8.25 23.77 4.84
C LYS A 141 -7.27 22.65 5.16
N ARG A 142 -6.66 22.64 6.36
CA ARG A 142 -5.72 21.60 6.79
C ARG A 142 -6.42 20.27 7.09
N ILE A 143 -7.58 20.31 7.72
CA ILE A 143 -8.41 19.11 7.93
C ILE A 143 -8.80 18.52 6.56
N GLU A 144 -9.20 19.37 5.62
CA GLU A 144 -9.51 18.94 4.26
C GLU A 144 -8.28 18.38 3.51
N SER A 145 -7.10 18.99 3.68
CA SER A 145 -5.83 18.50 3.10
C SER A 145 -5.46 17.12 3.64
N VAL A 146 -5.58 16.91 4.96
CA VAL A 146 -5.31 15.61 5.59
C VAL A 146 -6.29 14.53 5.10
N SER A 147 -7.58 14.87 4.99
CA SER A 147 -8.57 13.95 4.41
C SER A 147 -8.28 13.65 2.94
N ARG A 148 -7.79 14.61 2.16
CA ARG A 148 -7.35 14.39 0.77
C ARG A 148 -6.07 13.57 0.69
N LEU A 149 -5.14 13.71 1.63
CA LEU A 149 -3.94 12.88 1.71
C LEU A 149 -4.33 11.41 1.97
N GLU A 150 -5.25 11.15 2.88
CA GLU A 150 -5.77 9.80 3.11
C GLU A 150 -6.37 9.20 1.82
N GLU A 151 -7.18 9.98 1.12
CA GLU A 151 -7.77 9.59 -0.17
C GLU A 151 -6.70 9.34 -1.24
N ARG A 152 -5.60 10.11 -1.24
CA ARG A 152 -4.46 9.96 -2.19
C ARG A 152 -3.53 8.80 -1.84
N LEU A 153 -3.38 8.46 -0.56
CA LEU A 153 -2.58 7.33 -0.09
C LEU A 153 -3.31 6.00 -0.26
N ARG A 154 -4.65 5.99 -0.16
CA ARG A 154 -5.48 4.78 -0.23
C ARG A 154 -5.21 3.91 -1.48
N PRO A 155 -5.11 4.45 -2.72
CA PRO A 155 -4.73 3.66 -3.89
C PRO A 155 -3.34 3.02 -3.76
N GLN A 156 -2.36 3.72 -3.19
CA GLN A 156 -1.01 3.18 -3.03
C GLN A 156 -0.98 2.06 -1.98
N VAL A 157 -1.76 2.19 -0.89
CA VAL A 157 -1.93 1.12 0.11
C VAL A 157 -2.58 -0.10 -0.54
N TYR A 158 -3.62 0.09 -1.35
CA TYR A 158 -4.26 -1.01 -2.08
C TYR A 158 -3.30 -1.70 -3.05
N THR A 159 -2.49 -0.94 -3.80
CA THR A 159 -1.44 -1.51 -4.65
C THR A 159 -0.49 -2.37 -3.83
N MET A 160 -0.02 -1.91 -2.66
CA MET A 160 0.83 -2.72 -1.79
C MET A 160 0.15 -3.99 -1.26
N ILE A 161 -1.13 -3.92 -0.87
CA ILE A 161 -1.88 -5.10 -0.42
C ILE A 161 -2.05 -6.12 -1.56
N GLN A 162 -2.35 -5.65 -2.77
CA GLN A 162 -2.46 -6.51 -3.95
C GLN A 162 -1.12 -7.15 -4.30
N SER A 163 -0.04 -6.40 -4.18
CA SER A 163 1.33 -6.89 -4.36
C SER A 163 1.67 -7.97 -3.31
N LEU A 164 1.28 -7.84 -2.04
CA LEU A 164 1.50 -8.89 -1.04
C LEU A 164 0.78 -10.20 -1.39
N ASN A 165 -0.48 -10.13 -1.87
CA ASN A 165 -1.17 -11.33 -2.36
C ASN A 165 -0.45 -11.98 -3.56
N PHE A 166 0.26 -11.18 -4.36
CA PHE A 166 1.09 -11.70 -5.44
C PHE A 166 2.34 -12.44 -4.93
N GLU A 167 2.97 -11.96 -3.85
CA GLU A 167 4.09 -12.66 -3.21
C GLU A 167 3.69 -14.07 -2.74
N ASP A 168 2.51 -14.21 -2.12
CA ASP A 168 1.97 -15.50 -1.69
C ASP A 168 1.80 -16.45 -2.89
N ILE A 169 1.26 -15.94 -3.99
CA ILE A 169 1.11 -16.70 -5.24
C ILE A 169 2.48 -17.16 -5.73
N GLN A 170 3.47 -16.27 -5.83
CA GLN A 170 4.81 -16.65 -6.33
C GLN A 170 5.49 -17.66 -5.40
N THR A 171 5.32 -17.51 -4.08
CA THR A 171 5.84 -18.46 -3.09
C THR A 171 5.26 -19.86 -3.30
N GLN A 172 3.94 -19.96 -3.50
CA GLN A 172 3.28 -21.22 -3.79
C GLN A 172 3.83 -21.86 -5.09
N ARG A 173 4.07 -21.06 -6.13
CA ARG A 173 4.63 -21.55 -7.40
C ARG A 173 6.06 -22.08 -7.24
N ILE A 174 6.89 -21.38 -6.46
CA ILE A 174 8.24 -21.84 -6.10
C ILE A 174 8.16 -23.18 -5.36
N GLU A 175 7.26 -23.32 -4.39
CA GLU A 175 7.08 -24.57 -3.65
C GLU A 175 6.67 -25.74 -4.55
N HIS A 176 5.74 -25.51 -5.50
CA HIS A 176 5.34 -26.53 -6.47
C HIS A 176 6.51 -26.97 -7.36
N ALA A 177 7.29 -26.02 -7.89
CA ALA A 177 8.45 -26.29 -8.72
C ALA A 177 9.53 -27.07 -7.94
N LEU A 178 9.84 -26.64 -6.71
CA LEU A 178 10.82 -27.32 -5.84
C LEU A 178 10.36 -28.73 -5.46
N THR A 179 9.07 -28.92 -5.19
CA THR A 179 8.50 -30.23 -4.85
C THR A 179 8.60 -31.19 -6.04
N ALA A 180 8.25 -30.73 -7.24
CA ALA A 180 8.37 -31.51 -8.45
C ALA A 180 9.83 -31.90 -8.74
N GLN A 181 10.76 -30.94 -8.60
CA GLN A 181 12.20 -31.19 -8.78
C GLN A 181 12.76 -32.16 -7.73
N ARG A 182 12.30 -32.07 -6.47
CA ARG A 182 12.70 -33.01 -5.42
C ARG A 182 12.28 -34.45 -5.77
N LYS A 183 11.02 -34.65 -6.19
CA LYS A 183 10.52 -35.98 -6.60
C LYS A 183 11.26 -36.53 -7.82
N LEU A 184 11.54 -35.67 -8.80
CA LEU A 184 12.38 -36.04 -9.95
C LEU A 184 13.76 -36.52 -9.49
N ASN A 185 14.43 -35.76 -8.64
CA ASN A 185 15.76 -36.10 -8.12
C ASN A 185 15.76 -37.41 -7.31
N GLU A 186 14.75 -37.63 -6.46
CA GLU A 186 14.58 -38.88 -5.71
C GLU A 186 14.44 -40.09 -6.63
N GLY A 187 13.61 -39.98 -7.68
CA GLY A 187 13.47 -41.03 -8.69
C GLY A 187 14.75 -41.25 -9.49
N MET A 188 15.42 -40.18 -9.91
CA MET A 188 16.69 -40.28 -10.64
C MET A 188 17.77 -40.97 -9.80
N ILE A 189 17.90 -40.62 -8.53
CA ILE A 189 18.83 -41.27 -7.59
C ILE A 189 18.49 -42.76 -7.44
N LYS A 190 17.20 -43.13 -7.38
CA LYS A 190 16.76 -44.52 -7.32
C LYS A 190 17.23 -45.31 -8.55
N PHE A 191 17.04 -44.76 -9.75
CA PHE A 191 17.47 -45.41 -10.99
C PHE A 191 18.99 -45.47 -11.14
N LEU A 192 19.69 -44.40 -10.75
CA LEU A 192 21.16 -44.37 -10.71
C LEU A 192 21.72 -45.44 -9.77
N LYS A 193 21.17 -45.61 -8.57
CA LYS A 193 21.60 -46.65 -7.61
C LYS A 193 21.36 -48.06 -8.13
N LYS A 194 20.28 -48.29 -8.88
CA LYS A 194 19.94 -49.58 -9.48
C LYS A 194 20.81 -49.90 -10.71
N GLY A 195 21.34 -48.87 -11.36
CA GLY A 195 21.99 -48.94 -12.66
C GLY A 195 20.94 -48.92 -13.78
N ILE A 196 21.10 -48.02 -14.75
CA ILE A 196 20.13 -47.81 -15.85
C ILE A 196 19.88 -49.11 -16.63
N GLN A 197 20.92 -49.94 -16.80
CA GLN A 197 20.86 -51.24 -17.48
C GLN A 197 19.97 -52.27 -16.76
N ASN A 198 19.74 -52.11 -15.45
CA ASN A 198 18.91 -52.99 -14.63
C ASN A 198 17.50 -52.42 -14.38
N CYS A 199 17.18 -51.25 -14.95
CA CYS A 199 15.88 -50.61 -14.77
C CYS A 199 14.86 -51.16 -15.78
N ASP A 200 13.75 -51.71 -15.28
CA ASP A 200 12.64 -52.14 -16.10
C ASP A 200 11.94 -50.91 -16.72
N LEU A 201 11.67 -50.96 -18.02
CA LEU A 201 10.98 -49.90 -18.74
C LEU A 201 9.61 -49.61 -18.11
N LYS A 202 8.92 -50.64 -17.61
CA LYS A 202 7.62 -50.49 -16.95
C LYS A 202 7.71 -49.71 -15.64
N GLU A 203 8.77 -49.93 -14.86
CA GLU A 203 9.02 -49.19 -13.60
C GLU A 203 9.27 -47.71 -13.89
N VAL A 204 10.08 -47.41 -14.91
CA VAL A 204 10.36 -46.03 -15.32
C VAL A 204 9.10 -45.35 -15.87
N LEU A 205 8.27 -46.07 -16.61
CA LEU A 205 6.98 -45.59 -17.12
C LEU A 205 6.02 -45.22 -15.99
N GLU A 206 5.85 -46.11 -15.02
CA GLU A 206 4.98 -45.87 -13.88
C GLU A 206 5.45 -44.67 -13.05
N PHE A 207 6.75 -44.58 -12.77
CA PHE A 207 7.33 -43.42 -12.09
C PHE A 207 7.06 -42.11 -12.86
N SER A 208 7.32 -42.11 -14.17
CA SER A 208 7.19 -40.91 -15.01
C SER A 208 5.74 -40.43 -15.09
N VAL A 209 4.79 -41.36 -15.24
CA VAL A 209 3.36 -41.05 -15.28
C VAL A 209 2.91 -40.48 -13.93
N ASN A 210 3.32 -41.10 -12.82
CA ASN A 210 2.96 -40.63 -11.48
C ASN A 210 3.55 -39.24 -11.21
N LEU A 211 4.82 -39.03 -11.56
CA LEU A 211 5.49 -37.74 -11.40
C LEU A 211 4.74 -36.63 -12.16
N VAL A 212 4.47 -36.85 -13.45
CA VAL A 212 3.73 -35.88 -14.29
C VAL A 212 2.33 -35.61 -13.72
N LYS A 213 1.60 -36.66 -13.31
CA LYS A 213 0.26 -36.52 -12.75
C LYS A 213 0.26 -35.72 -11.44
N GLU A 214 1.20 -36.00 -10.56
CA GLU A 214 1.35 -35.30 -9.28
C GLU A 214 1.77 -33.84 -9.49
N THR A 215 2.72 -33.57 -10.39
CA THR A 215 3.12 -32.20 -10.74
C THR A 215 1.96 -31.40 -11.33
N LYS A 216 1.15 -32.01 -12.21
CA LYS A 216 -0.06 -31.35 -12.73
C LYS A 216 -1.07 -31.04 -11.63
N ALA A 217 -1.27 -31.98 -10.71
CA ALA A 217 -2.23 -31.84 -9.63
C ALA A 217 -1.83 -30.77 -8.61
N SER A 218 -0.53 -30.54 -8.40
CA SER A 218 -0.06 -29.45 -7.53
C SER A 218 -0.37 -28.07 -8.10
N TYR A 219 -0.43 -27.89 -9.42
CA TYR A 219 -0.68 -26.58 -9.99
C TYR A 219 -2.10 -26.07 -9.72
N THR A 220 -2.17 -24.93 -9.06
CA THR A 220 -3.41 -24.25 -8.68
C THR A 220 -3.82 -23.20 -9.71
N MET A 221 -2.86 -22.64 -10.48
CA MET A 221 -3.11 -21.57 -11.44
C MET A 221 -3.40 -22.08 -12.85
N SER A 222 -4.26 -21.35 -13.58
CA SER A 222 -4.61 -21.65 -14.98
C SER A 222 -3.39 -21.61 -15.90
N ASP A 223 -2.52 -20.64 -15.70
CA ASP A 223 -1.40 -20.35 -16.58
C ASP A 223 -0.31 -21.41 -16.43
N GLU A 224 -0.06 -21.86 -15.20
CA GLU A 224 0.83 -22.99 -14.91
C GLU A 224 0.32 -24.28 -15.56
N ARG A 225 -0.99 -24.54 -15.46
CA ARG A 225 -1.61 -25.72 -16.09
C ARG A 225 -1.50 -25.65 -17.61
N ARG A 226 -1.67 -24.47 -18.20
CA ARG A 226 -1.52 -24.28 -19.65
C ARG A 226 -0.09 -24.57 -20.09
N VAL A 227 0.91 -23.97 -19.44
CA VAL A 227 2.33 -24.23 -19.76
C VAL A 227 2.68 -25.70 -19.58
N PHE A 228 2.21 -26.33 -18.50
CA PHE A 228 2.38 -27.76 -18.29
C PHE A 228 1.80 -28.59 -19.42
N GLU A 229 0.60 -28.24 -19.88
CA GLU A 229 -0.04 -28.94 -20.99
C GLU A 229 0.69 -28.76 -22.31
N GLN A 230 1.27 -27.60 -22.56
CA GLN A 230 2.12 -27.36 -23.73
C GLN A 230 3.39 -28.21 -23.69
N VAL A 231 4.03 -28.31 -22.52
CA VAL A 231 5.27 -29.07 -22.39
C VAL A 231 5.03 -30.59 -22.48
N PHE A 232 3.97 -31.12 -21.87
CA PHE A 232 3.77 -32.57 -21.75
C PHE A 232 2.73 -33.16 -22.71
N TYR A 233 1.91 -32.35 -23.40
CA TYR A 233 0.81 -32.86 -24.20
C TYR A 233 0.57 -32.12 -25.52
N GLU A 234 1.27 -31.04 -25.81
CA GLU A 234 1.31 -30.51 -27.18
C GLU A 234 2.49 -31.14 -27.91
N ASP A 235 2.23 -31.66 -29.11
CA ASP A 235 3.31 -31.99 -30.03
C ASP A 235 4.09 -30.71 -30.26
N ILE A 236 5.33 -30.66 -29.76
CA ILE A 236 6.29 -29.62 -30.13
C ILE A 236 6.47 -29.77 -31.64
N LYS A 237 5.67 -29.02 -32.41
CA LYS A 237 5.82 -28.91 -33.85
C LYS A 237 7.18 -28.26 -34.07
N LYS A 238 8.18 -29.11 -34.35
CA LYS A 238 9.47 -28.70 -34.90
C LYS A 238 9.27 -27.94 -36.20
#